data_AF-A0A9D9GD63-F1
#
_entry.id   AF-A0A9D9GD63-F1
#
_cell.length_a   1.000
_cell.length_b   1.000
_cell.length_c   1.000
_cell.angle_alpha   90.00
_cell.angle_beta   90.00
_cell.angle_gamma   90.00
#
_symmetry.space_group_name_H-M   'P 1'
#
loop_
_entity.id
_entity.type
_entity.pdbx_description
1 polymer ?
#
loop_
_entity_poly.entity_id
_entity_poly.type
_entity_poly.pdbx_seq_one_letter_code
_entity_poly.pdbx_strand_id
1 'polypeptide(L)'
;MTINDYKFAGKKAIVRVDFNVPLNENGVITDDTRIRGALPTLKHILEEGGALIIMSHMGKPKGKVVAKYSLKQIVDAVSAALGTPVQFAEDCAKAAEQAAALKAGEVLLLENLRYYPEEEGKPVGIDKEDPAYEEAKKAMKASQKEFAKTLASYA
;
A
#
# COMPACT_ATOMS: atom_id res chain seq x y z
N MET A 1 -4.89 -17.53 14.65
CA MET A 1 -3.65 -17.53 13.86
C MET A 1 -2.98 -16.20 14.07
N THR A 2 -1.78 -16.23 14.62
CA THR A 2 -0.84 -15.11 14.60
C THR A 2 0.05 -15.23 13.36
N ILE A 3 0.78 -14.17 13.04
CA ILE A 3 1.73 -14.22 11.91
C ILE A 3 2.80 -15.30 12.10
N ASN A 4 3.18 -15.58 13.36
CA ASN A 4 4.21 -16.56 13.72
C ASN A 4 3.78 -18.02 13.44
N ASP A 5 2.48 -18.27 13.26
CA ASP A 5 1.96 -19.62 12.99
C ASP A 5 1.93 -19.95 11.49
N TYR A 6 2.11 -18.94 10.64
CA TYR A 6 2.10 -19.09 9.18
C TYR A 6 3.51 -19.38 8.67
N LYS A 7 3.62 -20.09 7.54
CA LYS A 7 4.90 -20.36 6.88
C LYS A 7 5.01 -19.56 5.59
N PHE A 8 5.93 -18.59 5.58
CA PHE A 8 6.10 -17.70 4.43
C PHE A 8 7.02 -18.24 3.34
N ALA A 9 7.78 -19.31 3.59
CA ALA A 9 8.69 -19.90 2.62
C ALA A 9 8.02 -20.18 1.26
N GLY A 10 8.50 -19.51 0.21
CA GLY A 10 7.97 -19.64 -1.16
C GLY A 10 6.57 -19.07 -1.36
N LYS A 11 6.06 -18.30 -0.39
CA LYS A 11 4.78 -17.58 -0.47
C LYS A 11 5.00 -16.09 -0.64
N LYS A 12 3.97 -15.41 -1.14
CA LYS A 12 3.91 -13.95 -1.17
C LYS A 12 2.98 -13.49 -0.07
N ALA A 13 3.34 -12.39 0.58
CA ALA A 13 2.49 -11.76 1.58
C ALA A 13 2.24 -10.31 1.18
N ILE A 14 0.96 -9.94 1.04
CA ILE A 14 0.58 -8.54 0.96
C ILE A 14 0.27 -8.00 2.36
N VAL A 15 0.99 -6.96 2.76
CA VAL A 15 0.93 -6.39 4.10
C VAL A 15 0.52 -4.93 4.01
N ARG A 16 -0.58 -4.60 4.69
CA ARG A 16 -0.99 -3.22 4.89
C ARG A 16 -0.25 -2.63 6.08
N VAL A 17 0.50 -1.55 5.85
CA VAL A 17 1.24 -0.82 6.88
C VAL A 17 0.81 0.64 6.93
N ASP A 18 1.09 1.33 8.03
CA ASP A 18 0.95 2.78 8.12
C ASP A 18 2.29 3.43 7.81
N PHE A 19 2.50 3.86 6.56
CA PHE A 19 3.65 4.67 6.14
C PHE A 19 3.26 6.11 5.85
N ASN A 20 2.17 6.59 6.46
CA ASN A 20 1.82 8.01 6.40
C ASN A 20 2.73 8.79 7.37
N VAL A 21 3.99 8.97 6.96
CA VAL A 21 5.05 9.66 7.71
C VAL A 21 5.10 11.14 7.34
N PRO A 22 5.47 12.04 8.28
CA PRO A 22 5.67 13.44 7.95
C PRO A 22 6.92 13.60 7.06
N LEU A 23 6.76 14.40 6.00
CA LEU A 23 7.83 14.80 5.08
C LEU A 23 8.03 16.31 5.20
N ASN A 24 9.27 16.78 5.13
CA ASN A 24 9.56 18.21 4.97
C ASN A 24 9.33 18.67 3.51
N GLU A 25 9.58 19.95 3.23
CA GLU A 25 9.38 20.55 1.91
C GLU A 25 10.24 19.92 0.81
N ASN A 26 11.34 19.27 1.17
CA ASN A 26 12.24 18.57 0.26
C ASN A 26 11.87 17.08 0.07
N GLY A 27 10.73 16.63 0.62
CA GLY A 27 10.30 15.24 0.56
C GLY A 27 11.07 14.29 1.49
N VAL A 28 11.84 14.83 2.44
CA VAL A 28 12.63 14.04 3.40
C VAL A 28 11.80 13.73 4.63
N ILE A 29 11.85 12.47 5.08
CA ILE A 29 11.16 12.00 6.28
C ILE A 29 11.70 12.71 7.51
N THR A 30 10.82 13.32 8.32
CA THR A 30 11.19 13.98 9.57
C THR A 30 10.95 13.12 10.82
N ASP A 31 10.10 12.09 10.71
CA ASP A 31 9.85 11.08 11.74
C ASP A 31 9.56 9.72 11.09
N ASP A 32 10.44 8.76 11.35
CA ASP A 32 10.42 7.41 10.78
C ASP A 32 9.76 6.37 11.71
N THR A 33 9.18 6.79 12.84
CA THR A 33 8.63 5.89 13.87
C THR A 33 7.64 4.88 13.29
N ARG A 34 6.83 5.30 12.32
CA ARG A 34 5.86 4.40 11.67
C ARG A 34 6.52 3.36 10.78
N ILE A 35 7.60 3.73 10.08
CA ILE A 35 8.41 2.78 9.29
C ILE A 35 9.01 1.75 10.22
N ARG A 36 9.72 2.20 11.28
CA ARG A 36 10.32 1.32 12.28
C ARG A 36 9.31 0.38 12.95
N GLY A 37 8.11 0.87 13.23
CA GLY A 37 7.03 0.08 13.82
C GLY A 37 6.57 -1.10 12.96
N ALA A 38 6.64 -0.99 11.62
CA ALA A 38 6.27 -2.08 10.72
C ALA A 38 7.38 -3.12 10.51
N LEU A 39 8.65 -2.74 10.71
CA LEU A 39 9.80 -3.59 10.38
C LEU A 39 9.77 -5.00 11.00
N PRO A 40 9.36 -5.22 12.26
CA PRO A 40 9.36 -6.57 12.84
C PRO A 40 8.53 -7.56 12.03
N THR A 41 7.34 -7.14 11.58
CA THR A 41 6.45 -7.97 10.76
C THR A 41 7.02 -8.20 9.36
N LEU A 42 7.55 -7.14 8.74
CA LEU A 42 8.08 -7.20 7.37
C LEU A 42 9.35 -8.07 7.30
N LYS A 43 10.25 -7.93 8.28
CA LYS A 43 11.48 -8.74 8.36
C LYS A 43 11.17 -10.20 8.63
N HIS A 44 10.21 -10.50 9.51
CA HIS A 44 9.81 -11.88 9.77
C HIS A 44 9.39 -12.64 8.50
N ILE A 45 8.60 -12.00 7.63
CA ILE A 45 8.17 -12.60 6.35
C ILE A 45 9.38 -12.90 5.45
N LEU A 46 10.32 -11.95 5.37
CA LEU A 46 11.51 -12.08 4.52
C LEU A 46 12.48 -13.14 5.06
N GLU A 47 12.70 -13.16 6.37
CA GLU A 47 13.57 -14.14 7.07
C GLU A 47 13.05 -15.57 6.93
N GLU A 48 11.72 -15.77 6.86
CA GLU A 48 11.11 -17.06 6.58
C GLU A 48 11.13 -17.47 5.09
N GLY A 49 11.73 -16.65 4.21
CA GLY A 49 11.84 -16.95 2.78
C GLY A 49 10.58 -16.62 1.98
N GLY A 50 9.76 -15.69 2.46
CA GLY A 50 8.64 -15.13 1.71
C GLY A 50 9.04 -13.97 0.81
N ALA A 51 8.17 -13.63 -0.13
CA ALA A 51 8.21 -12.38 -0.88
C ALA A 51 7.22 -11.38 -0.26
N LEU A 52 7.59 -10.11 -0.22
CA LEU A 52 6.83 -9.10 0.50
C LEU A 52 6.24 -8.03 -0.43
N ILE A 53 4.93 -7.86 -0.38
CA ILE A 53 4.21 -6.77 -1.06
C ILE A 53 3.69 -5.83 0.02
N ILE A 54 4.13 -4.57 -0.01
CA ILE A 54 3.75 -3.56 0.97
C ILE A 54 2.72 -2.64 0.33
N MET A 55 1.61 -2.41 1.04
CA MET A 55 0.62 -1.41 0.66
C MET A 55 0.39 -0.40 1.78
N SER A 56 0.28 0.86 1.42
CA SER A 56 0.05 1.94 2.38
C SER A 56 -0.62 3.14 1.73
N HIS A 57 -0.77 4.21 2.51
CA HIS A 57 -1.26 5.48 2.04
C HIS A 57 -0.39 6.61 2.57
N MET A 58 -0.46 7.75 1.89
CA MET A 58 0.19 8.98 2.30
C MET A 58 -0.79 10.14 2.16
N GLY A 59 -0.98 10.91 3.23
CA GLY A 59 -1.86 12.07 3.25
C GLY A 59 -3.30 11.78 2.81
N LYS A 60 -3.94 12.79 2.20
CA LYS A 60 -5.33 12.75 1.72
C LYS A 60 -5.43 13.30 0.29
N PRO A 61 -4.99 12.54 -0.72
CA PRO A 61 -5.07 12.94 -2.13
C PRO A 61 -6.50 13.02 -2.70
N LYS A 62 -7.51 12.48 -2.01
CA LYS A 62 -8.92 12.45 -2.45
C LYS A 62 -9.10 11.82 -3.84
N GLY A 63 -8.44 10.67 -4.09
CA GLY A 63 -8.55 9.96 -5.36
C GLY A 63 -7.83 10.62 -6.54
N LYS A 64 -6.84 11.48 -6.27
CA LYS A 64 -6.05 12.15 -7.30
C LYS A 64 -4.58 11.82 -7.16
N VAL A 65 -3.89 11.60 -8.28
CA VAL A 65 -2.43 11.45 -8.29
C VAL A 65 -1.80 12.81 -7.98
N VAL A 66 -1.13 12.91 -6.84
CA VAL A 66 -0.46 14.14 -6.39
C VAL A 66 0.94 13.79 -5.89
N ALA A 67 1.98 14.27 -6.57
CA ALA A 67 3.38 13.88 -6.34
C ALA A 67 3.82 13.98 -4.86
N LYS A 68 3.41 15.03 -4.13
CA LYS A 68 3.74 15.19 -2.70
C LYS A 68 3.20 14.07 -1.79
N TYR A 69 2.21 13.33 -2.26
CA TYR A 69 1.62 12.18 -1.58
C TYR A 69 2.06 10.85 -2.20
N SER A 70 3.07 10.83 -3.06
CA SER A 70 3.60 9.58 -3.60
C SER A 70 4.42 8.87 -2.53
N LEU A 71 4.27 7.54 -2.44
CA LEU A 71 5.11 6.66 -1.62
C LEU A 71 6.49 6.44 -2.24
N LYS A 72 6.73 6.87 -3.49
CA LYS A 72 8.06 6.84 -4.11
C LYS A 72 9.10 7.58 -3.28
N GLN A 73 8.69 8.64 -2.57
CA GLN A 73 9.54 9.45 -1.70
C GLN A 73 10.14 8.69 -0.51
N ILE A 74 9.55 7.55 -0.13
CA ILE A 74 9.99 6.77 1.04
C ILE A 74 10.64 5.44 0.66
N VAL A 75 10.73 5.11 -0.64
CA VAL A 75 11.29 3.82 -1.12
C VAL A 75 12.69 3.60 -0.56
N ASP A 76 13.56 4.60 -0.68
CA ASP A 76 14.96 4.50 -0.22
C ASP A 76 15.04 4.30 1.30
N ALA A 77 14.21 5.00 2.06
CA ALA A 77 14.18 4.87 3.52
C ALA A 77 13.67 3.49 3.97
N VAL A 78 12.62 2.98 3.31
CA VAL A 78 12.10 1.63 3.59
C VAL A 78 13.13 0.57 3.19
N SER A 79 13.78 0.74 2.04
CA SER A 79 14.86 -0.13 1.57
C SER A 79 16.03 -0.19 2.56
N ALA A 80 16.47 0.96 3.06
CA ALA A 80 17.54 1.05 4.05
C ALA A 80 17.14 0.38 5.37
N ALA A 81 15.90 0.60 5.84
CA ALA A 81 15.41 0.05 7.09
C ALA A 81 15.23 -1.50 7.04
N LEU A 82 14.83 -2.02 5.88
CA LEU A 82 14.74 -3.47 5.63
C LEU A 82 16.10 -4.11 5.35
N GLY A 83 17.08 -3.33 4.89
CA GLY A 83 18.36 -3.87 4.40
C GLY A 83 18.20 -4.66 3.10
N THR A 84 17.12 -4.44 2.36
CA THR A 84 16.74 -5.17 1.14
C THR A 84 16.24 -4.17 0.11
N PRO A 85 16.66 -4.25 -1.17
CA PRO A 85 16.14 -3.40 -2.23
C PRO A 85 14.62 -3.47 -2.35
N VAL A 86 13.96 -2.31 -2.37
CA VAL A 86 12.51 -2.21 -2.53
C VAL A 86 12.19 -1.81 -3.97
N GLN A 87 11.50 -2.70 -4.69
CA GLN A 87 10.90 -2.38 -5.98
C GLN A 87 9.66 -1.50 -5.77
N PHE A 88 9.32 -0.68 -6.76
CA PHE A 88 8.18 0.22 -6.67
C PHE A 88 7.19 -0.01 -7.82
N ALA A 89 5.90 -0.11 -7.51
CA ALA A 89 4.82 -0.13 -8.49
C ALA A 89 4.16 1.25 -8.56
N GLU A 90 4.30 1.93 -9.71
CA GLU A 90 3.77 3.30 -9.89
C GLU A 90 2.24 3.36 -9.89
N ASP A 91 1.56 2.23 -10.06
CA ASP A 91 0.11 2.10 -9.96
C ASP A 91 -0.26 0.88 -9.11
N CYS A 92 -0.85 1.11 -7.94
CA CYS A 92 -1.21 0.04 -7.02
C CYS A 92 -2.33 -0.88 -7.54
N ALA A 93 -3.17 -0.43 -8.48
CA ALA A 93 -4.20 -1.27 -9.08
C ALA A 93 -3.72 -2.05 -10.32
N LYS A 94 -2.49 -1.80 -10.79
CA LYS A 94 -1.91 -2.41 -12.00
C LYS A 94 -0.55 -3.06 -11.75
N ALA A 95 -0.32 -3.54 -10.53
CA ALA A 95 0.93 -4.14 -10.12
C ALA A 95 0.98 -5.68 -10.29
N ALA A 96 -0.02 -6.28 -10.95
CA ALA A 96 -0.17 -7.73 -11.04
C ALA A 96 1.06 -8.43 -11.63
N GLU A 97 1.66 -7.88 -12.69
CA GLU A 97 2.86 -8.47 -13.33
C GLU A 97 4.09 -8.36 -12.43
N GLN A 98 4.29 -7.21 -11.78
CA GLN A 98 5.39 -6.99 -10.83
C GLN A 98 5.25 -7.91 -9.61
N ALA A 99 4.04 -8.03 -9.06
CA ALA A 99 3.72 -8.95 -7.98
C ALA A 99 3.90 -10.41 -8.40
N ALA A 100 3.52 -10.77 -9.62
CA ALA A 100 3.69 -12.12 -10.16
C ALA A 100 5.17 -12.50 -10.27
N ALA A 101 6.01 -11.57 -10.75
CA ALA A 101 7.44 -11.75 -10.93
C ALA A 101 8.27 -11.71 -9.63
N LEU A 102 7.68 -11.24 -8.52
CA LEU A 102 8.36 -11.08 -7.24
C LEU A 102 8.84 -12.43 -6.68
N LYS A 103 10.14 -12.51 -6.39
CA LYS A 103 10.79 -13.72 -5.87
C LYS A 103 10.90 -13.69 -4.35
N ALA A 104 11.16 -14.86 -3.75
CA ALA A 104 11.43 -14.97 -2.32
C ALA A 104 12.59 -14.03 -1.90
N GLY A 105 12.40 -13.30 -0.80
CA GLY A 105 13.31 -12.28 -0.32
C GLY A 105 13.21 -10.92 -1.03
N GLU A 106 12.42 -10.79 -2.10
CA GLU A 106 12.20 -9.51 -2.76
C GLU A 106 11.02 -8.75 -2.14
N VAL A 107 11.08 -7.41 -2.25
CA VAL A 107 10.09 -6.49 -1.71
C VAL A 107 9.52 -5.62 -2.83
N LEU A 108 8.20 -5.48 -2.87
CA LEU A 108 7.48 -4.55 -3.74
C LEU A 108 6.66 -3.58 -2.88
N LEU A 109 6.89 -2.28 -3.02
CA LEU A 109 6.04 -1.23 -2.46
C LEU A 109 5.05 -0.74 -3.53
N LEU A 110 3.77 -0.84 -3.24
CA LEU A 110 2.72 -0.27 -4.08
C LEU A 110 2.62 1.24 -3.86
N GLU A 111 2.26 1.98 -4.91
CA GLU A 111 1.91 3.39 -4.80
C GLU A 111 0.70 3.62 -3.87
N ASN A 112 0.54 4.86 -3.41
CA ASN A 112 -0.48 5.32 -2.48
C ASN A 112 -1.89 4.84 -2.85
N LEU A 113 -2.46 3.97 -2.01
CA LEU A 113 -3.80 3.42 -2.22
C LEU A 113 -4.88 4.51 -2.33
N ARG A 114 -4.71 5.66 -1.66
CA ARG A 114 -5.69 6.77 -1.69
C ARG A 114 -5.71 7.55 -3.01
N TYR A 115 -4.84 7.23 -3.97
CA TYR A 115 -5.02 7.68 -5.35
C TYR A 115 -6.27 7.06 -6.01
N TYR A 116 -6.77 5.96 -5.46
CA TYR A 116 -8.05 5.36 -5.83
C TYR A 116 -9.14 5.77 -4.82
N PRO A 117 -10.23 6.43 -5.25
CA PRO A 117 -11.40 6.73 -4.41
C PRO A 117 -11.95 5.51 -3.66
N GLU A 118 -11.84 4.34 -4.27
CA GLU A 118 -12.24 3.03 -3.77
C GLU A 118 -11.61 2.73 -2.40
N GLU A 119 -10.38 3.18 -2.16
CA GLU A 119 -9.70 3.02 -0.88
C GLU A 119 -10.37 3.81 0.26
N GLU A 120 -10.89 5.02 -0.03
CA GLU A 120 -11.59 5.84 0.96
C GLU A 120 -13.09 5.46 1.06
N GLY A 121 -13.63 4.75 0.07
CA GLY A 121 -15.02 4.29 0.04
C GLY A 121 -16.03 5.44 -0.04
N LYS A 122 -15.60 6.62 -0.49
CA LYS A 122 -16.42 7.82 -0.58
C LYS A 122 -16.62 8.21 -2.04
N PRO A 123 -17.87 8.47 -2.46
CA PRO A 123 -18.12 9.09 -3.75
C PRO A 123 -17.32 10.39 -3.91
N VAL A 124 -16.72 10.57 -5.07
CA VAL A 124 -15.95 11.77 -5.42
C VAL A 124 -16.79 12.62 -6.36
N GLY A 125 -16.87 13.92 -6.10
CA GLY A 125 -17.55 14.88 -6.99
C GLY A 125 -19.07 14.97 -6.79
N ILE A 126 -19.63 14.34 -5.76
CA ILE A 126 -21.05 14.44 -5.40
C ILE A 126 -21.18 14.88 -3.93
N ASP A 127 -22.07 15.84 -3.67
CA ASP A 127 -22.36 16.30 -2.31
C ASP A 127 -23.20 15.26 -1.55
N LYS A 128 -23.07 15.22 -0.22
CA LYS A 128 -23.88 14.34 0.63
C LYS A 128 -25.37 14.68 0.60
N GLU A 129 -25.70 15.93 0.30
CA GLU A 129 -27.08 16.42 0.21
C GLU A 129 -27.72 16.09 -1.15
N ASP A 130 -26.93 15.64 -2.13
CA ASP A 130 -27.43 15.26 -3.45
C ASP A 130 -28.32 14.00 -3.35
N PRO A 131 -29.53 13.99 -3.93
CA PRO A 131 -30.41 12.82 -3.94
C PRO A 131 -29.76 11.56 -4.52
N ALA A 132 -28.78 11.69 -5.43
CA ALA A 132 -28.04 10.57 -6.02
C ALA A 132 -26.88 10.06 -5.14
N TYR A 133 -26.59 10.70 -4.00
CA TYR A 133 -25.43 10.34 -3.15
C TYR A 133 -25.49 8.91 -2.63
N GLU A 134 -26.66 8.45 -2.17
CA GLU A 134 -26.78 7.08 -1.64
C GLU A 134 -26.61 6.02 -2.74
N GLU A 135 -27.01 6.31 -3.98
CA GLU A 135 -26.75 5.46 -5.13
C GLU A 135 -25.25 5.43 -5.47
N ALA A 136 -24.62 6.61 -5.56
CA ALA A 136 -23.19 6.73 -5.80
C ALA A 136 -22.36 6.00 -4.73
N LYS A 137 -22.78 6.08 -3.47
CA LYS A 137 -22.16 5.37 -2.34
C LYS A 137 -22.36 3.86 -2.43
N LYS A 138 -23.50 3.39 -2.91
CA LYS A 138 -23.74 1.95 -3.15
C LYS A 138 -22.85 1.44 -4.28
N ALA A 139 -22.71 2.19 -5.37
CA ALA A 139 -21.78 1.88 -6.46
C ALA A 139 -20.32 1.86 -5.94
N MET A 140 -19.92 2.87 -5.16
CA MET A 140 -18.58 2.96 -4.57
C MET A 140 -18.26 1.75 -3.67
N LYS A 141 -19.22 1.24 -2.90
CA LYS A 141 -19.04 0.01 -2.12
C LYS A 141 -18.78 -1.22 -3.00
N ALA A 142 -19.38 -1.29 -4.18
CA ALA A 142 -19.10 -2.38 -5.12
C ALA A 142 -17.68 -2.24 -5.69
N SER A 143 -17.29 -1.05 -6.14
CA SER A 143 -15.93 -0.77 -6.64
C SER A 143 -14.87 -1.01 -5.57
N GLN A 144 -15.11 -0.66 -4.31
CA GLN A 144 -14.21 -0.94 -3.20
C GLN A 144 -13.96 -2.43 -3.00
N LYS A 145 -14.98 -3.29 -3.16
CA LYS A 145 -14.81 -4.74 -3.07
C LYS A 145 -13.93 -5.26 -4.20
N GLU A 146 -14.14 -4.79 -5.42
CA GLU A 146 -13.31 -5.18 -6.55
C GLU A 146 -11.87 -4.67 -6.38
N PHE A 147 -11.67 -3.44 -5.92
CA PHE A 147 -10.34 -2.90 -5.63
C PHE A 147 -9.60 -3.73 -4.57
N ALA A 148 -10.27 -4.04 -3.45
CA ALA A 148 -9.71 -4.90 -2.42
C ALA A 148 -9.38 -6.31 -2.94
N LYS A 149 -10.22 -6.87 -3.82
CA LYS A 149 -10.00 -8.15 -4.47
C LYS A 149 -8.80 -8.10 -5.42
N THR A 150 -8.63 -7.03 -6.18
CA THR A 150 -7.44 -6.80 -7.01
C THR A 150 -6.17 -6.78 -6.17
N LEU A 151 -6.14 -5.99 -5.10
CA LEU A 151 -4.96 -5.96 -4.20
C LEU A 151 -4.69 -7.32 -3.57
N ALA A 152 -5.73 -8.02 -3.11
CA ALA A 152 -5.59 -9.35 -2.52
C ALA A 152 -5.07 -10.39 -3.52
N SER A 153 -5.33 -10.23 -4.83
CA SER A 153 -4.87 -11.16 -5.86
C SER A 153 -3.36 -11.14 -6.11
N TYR A 154 -2.64 -10.17 -5.54
CA TYR A 154 -1.19 -10.05 -5.71
C TYR A 154 -0.39 -11.05 -4.86
N ALA A 155 -1.01 -11.65 -3.84
CA ALA A 155 -0.38 -12.59 -2.91
C ALA A 155 -0.88 -14.04 -3.10
#